data_AF-A0A959U334-F1
#
_entry.id   AF-A0A959U334-F1
#
_cell.length_a   1.000
_cell.length_b   1.000
_cell.length_c   1.000
_cell.angle_alpha   90.00
_cell.angle_beta   90.00
_cell.angle_gamma   90.00
#
_symmetry.space_group_name_H-M   'P 1'
#
loop_
_entity.id
_entity.type
_entity.pdbx_description
1 polymer ?
#
loop_
_entity_poly.entity_id
_entity_poly.type
_entity_poly.pdbx_seq_one_letter_code
_entity_poly.pdbx_strand_id
1 'polypeptide(L)'
;MSISASDVKKLRDLTGAGMMDCKKALTEAGGDVDKAIELLRKRGQKMADKRADRHASEGAVIAMVSDDQKRGVIVKLSCETDFVAKNEDFVNLATSFAQLALDKFPADLEALLALDFGSITVAEKVTEQVGVI
;
A
#
# COMPACT_ATOMS: atom_id res chain seq x y z
N MET A 1 24.28 19.01 -5.80
CA MET A 1 23.76 18.51 -7.09
C MET A 1 22.33 19.01 -7.26
N SER A 2 21.96 19.50 -8.43
CA SER A 2 20.57 19.88 -8.71
C SER A 2 19.76 18.62 -9.03
N ILE A 3 18.78 18.28 -8.19
CA ILE A 3 17.83 17.20 -8.48
C ILE A 3 17.04 17.58 -9.74
N SER A 4 17.11 16.76 -10.81
CA SER A 4 16.43 17.07 -12.06
C SER A 4 14.94 16.70 -11.99
N ALA A 5 14.11 17.33 -12.82
CA ALA A 5 12.69 16.96 -12.94
C ALA A 5 12.51 15.50 -13.40
N SER A 6 13.47 14.96 -14.17
CA SER A 6 13.45 13.56 -14.59
C SER A 6 13.63 12.62 -13.41
N ASP A 7 14.54 12.94 -12.48
CA ASP A 7 14.80 12.09 -11.30
C ASP A 7 13.60 12.08 -10.36
N VAL A 8 12.97 13.24 -10.17
CA VAL A 8 11.72 13.33 -9.38
C VAL A 8 10.61 12.48 -10.02
N LYS A 9 10.46 12.57 -11.35
CA LYS A 9 9.47 11.77 -12.07
C LYS A 9 9.74 10.27 -11.92
N LYS A 10 10.99 9.83 -12.10
CA LYS A 10 11.38 8.42 -11.92
C LYS A 10 11.03 7.92 -10.52
N LEU A 11 11.36 8.68 -9.47
CA LEU A 11 11.04 8.28 -8.10
C LEU A 11 9.52 8.21 -7.86
N ARG A 12 8.76 9.14 -8.43
CA ARG A 12 7.29 9.09 -8.39
C ARG A 12 6.77 7.84 -9.09
N ASP A 13 7.26 7.54 -10.28
CA ASP A 13 6.79 6.39 -11.06
C ASP A 13 7.13 5.06 -10.33
N LEU A 14 8.22 5.04 -9.54
CA LEU A 14 8.60 3.88 -8.72
C LEU A 14 7.79 3.73 -7.42
N THR A 15 7.45 4.84 -6.77
CA THR A 15 6.88 4.81 -5.42
C THR A 15 5.39 5.16 -5.36
N GLY A 16 4.85 5.77 -6.41
CA GLY A 16 3.51 6.35 -6.45
C GLY A 16 3.32 7.55 -5.51
N ALA A 17 4.38 8.05 -4.87
CA ALA A 17 4.29 9.18 -3.96
C ALA A 17 4.11 10.51 -4.70
N GLY A 18 3.53 11.51 -4.01
CA GLY A 18 3.33 12.84 -4.56
C GLY A 18 4.62 13.48 -5.10
N MET A 19 4.51 14.24 -6.21
CA MET A 19 5.65 14.84 -6.91
C MET A 19 6.54 15.70 -5.98
N MET A 20 5.92 16.48 -5.09
CA MET A 20 6.64 17.32 -4.14
C MET A 20 7.34 16.52 -3.04
N ASP A 21 6.74 15.41 -2.60
CA ASP A 21 7.34 14.55 -1.60
C ASP A 21 8.53 13.79 -2.18
N CYS A 22 8.43 13.33 -3.43
CA CYS A 22 9.56 12.77 -4.18
C CYS A 22 10.72 13.78 -4.31
N LYS A 23 10.42 15.03 -4.67
CA LYS A 23 11.44 16.09 -4.78
C LYS A 23 12.14 16.36 -3.44
N LYS A 24 11.36 16.47 -2.35
CA LYS A 24 11.91 16.67 -1.01
C LYS A 24 12.75 15.47 -0.56
N ALA A 25 12.26 14.25 -0.76
CA ALA A 25 12.97 13.03 -0.41
C ALA A 25 14.31 12.91 -1.16
N LEU A 26 14.33 13.16 -2.47
CA LEU A 26 15.56 13.19 -3.26
C LEU A 26 16.53 14.28 -2.79
N THR A 27 16.01 15.45 -2.44
CA THR A 27 16.85 16.55 -1.94
C THR A 27 17.52 16.19 -0.62
N GLU A 28 16.78 15.61 0.32
CA GLU A 28 17.30 15.14 1.62
C GLU A 28 18.20 13.92 1.50
N ALA A 29 17.95 13.07 0.51
CA ALA A 29 18.80 11.93 0.18
C ALA A 29 20.09 12.33 -0.57
N GLY A 30 20.21 13.60 -1.00
CA GLY A 30 21.35 14.06 -1.80
C GLY A 30 21.38 13.48 -3.22
N GLY A 31 20.23 13.09 -3.75
CA GLY A 31 20.07 12.45 -5.07
C GLY A 31 20.13 10.92 -5.05
N ASP A 32 20.36 10.30 -3.88
CA ASP A 32 20.32 8.85 -3.72
C ASP A 32 18.87 8.33 -3.75
N VAL A 33 18.57 7.46 -4.72
CA VAL A 33 17.21 6.95 -4.96
C VAL A 33 16.78 5.98 -3.86
N ASP A 34 17.64 5.05 -3.45
CA ASP A 34 17.31 4.05 -2.44
C ASP A 34 17.06 4.71 -1.09
N LYS A 35 17.91 5.68 -0.73
CA LYS A 35 17.71 6.49 0.47
C LYS A 35 16.45 7.36 0.38
N ALA A 36 16.10 7.87 -0.79
CA ALA A 36 14.87 8.63 -0.99
C ALA A 36 13.61 7.74 -0.84
N ILE A 37 13.66 6.50 -1.32
CA ILE A 37 12.58 5.51 -1.13
C ILE A 37 12.39 5.25 0.37
N GLU A 38 13.47 5.01 1.11
CA GLU A 38 13.42 4.82 2.58
C GLU A 38 12.83 6.04 3.30
N LEU A 39 13.18 7.26 2.88
CA LEU A 39 12.60 8.48 3.43
C LEU A 39 11.10 8.58 3.15
N LEU A 40 10.66 8.26 1.94
CA LEU A 40 9.24 8.25 1.57
C LEU A 40 8.47 7.20 2.38
N ARG A 41 9.02 6.00 2.56
CA ARG A 41 8.43 4.93 3.38
C ARG A 41 8.21 5.39 4.83
N LYS A 42 9.24 5.97 5.45
CA LYS A 42 9.14 6.53 6.82
C LYS A 42 8.13 7.67 6.93
N ARG A 43 7.98 8.48 5.88
CA ARG A 43 6.95 9.53 5.84
C ARG A 43 5.55 8.96 5.67
N GLY A 44 5.40 7.92 4.84
CA GLY A 44 4.15 7.16 4.68
C GLY A 44 3.63 6.65 6.01
N GLN A 45 4.50 6.01 6.80
CA GLN A 45 4.18 5.55 8.17
C GLN A 45 3.66 6.70 9.06
N LYS A 46 4.37 7.84 9.10
CA LYS A 46 3.92 9.00 9.87
C LYS A 46 2.61 9.60 9.37
N MET A 47 2.31 9.49 8.08
CA MET A 47 1.03 9.91 7.52
C MET A 47 -0.08 8.94 7.90
N ALA A 48 0.19 7.64 7.90
CA ALA A 48 -0.75 6.62 8.36
C ALA A 48 -1.17 6.89 9.81
N ASP A 49 -0.22 7.17 10.70
CA ASP A 49 -0.52 7.53 12.10
C ASP A 49 -1.45 8.75 12.20
N LYS A 50 -1.22 9.79 11.37
CA LYS A 50 -2.06 10.99 11.34
C LYS A 50 -3.42 10.79 10.69
N ARG A 51 -3.57 9.75 9.88
CA ARG A 51 -4.80 9.43 9.16
C ARG A 51 -5.56 8.27 9.79
N ALA A 52 -5.03 7.63 10.82
CA ALA A 52 -5.65 6.50 11.50
C ALA A 52 -7.05 6.82 12.05
N ASP A 53 -7.27 8.06 12.50
CA ASP A 53 -8.57 8.52 13.01
C ASP A 53 -9.55 8.95 11.91
N ARG A 54 -9.14 8.93 10.64
CA ARG A 54 -10.02 9.32 9.54
C ARG A 54 -10.99 8.21 9.20
N HIS A 55 -12.20 8.60 8.82
CA HIS A 55 -13.22 7.65 8.44
C HIS A 55 -12.98 7.11 7.02
N ALA A 56 -12.66 5.82 6.92
CA ALA A 56 -12.51 5.11 5.64
C ALA A 56 -13.72 4.18 5.41
N SER A 57 -14.81 4.72 4.88
CA SER A 57 -16.04 3.96 4.61
C SER A 57 -16.04 3.24 3.28
N GLU A 58 -15.40 3.83 2.26
CA GLU A 58 -15.29 3.29 0.91
C GLU A 58 -14.27 2.15 0.86
N GLY A 59 -14.18 1.45 -0.27
CA GLY A 59 -13.19 0.40 -0.46
C GLY A 59 -13.60 -0.69 -1.45
N ALA A 60 -12.83 -1.77 -1.47
CA ALA A 60 -13.08 -2.95 -2.29
C ALA A 60 -13.34 -4.16 -1.39
N VAL A 61 -14.36 -4.95 -1.73
CA VAL A 61 -14.67 -6.22 -1.07
C VAL A 61 -14.46 -7.33 -2.08
N ILE A 62 -13.54 -8.24 -1.78
CA ILE A 62 -13.20 -9.37 -2.64
C ILE A 62 -13.62 -10.65 -1.93
N ALA A 63 -14.42 -11.46 -2.62
CA ALA A 63 -14.85 -12.78 -2.16
C ALA A 63 -14.24 -13.84 -3.07
N MET A 64 -13.61 -14.86 -2.48
CA MET A 64 -12.96 -15.95 -3.22
C MET A 64 -13.26 -17.29 -2.56
N VAL A 65 -13.29 -18.33 -3.37
CA VAL A 65 -13.50 -19.73 -2.96
C VAL A 65 -12.36 -20.55 -3.55
N SER A 66 -11.84 -21.50 -2.79
CA SER A 66 -10.77 -22.41 -3.25
C SER A 66 -11.28 -23.32 -4.36
N ASP A 67 -10.38 -23.78 -5.23
CA ASP A 67 -10.74 -24.65 -6.37
C ASP A 67 -11.48 -25.93 -5.95
N ASP A 68 -11.15 -26.45 -4.77
CA ASP A 68 -11.79 -27.63 -4.17
C ASP A 68 -13.14 -27.32 -3.48
N GLN A 69 -13.57 -26.05 -3.49
CA GLN A 69 -14.80 -25.52 -2.91
C GLN A 69 -14.94 -25.72 -1.39
N LYS A 70 -13.84 -25.99 -0.67
CA LYS A 70 -13.86 -26.25 0.78
C LYS A 70 -13.59 -25.03 1.63
N ARG A 71 -12.98 -23.98 1.07
CA ARG A 71 -12.61 -22.76 1.79
C ARG A 71 -13.14 -21.55 1.04
N GLY A 72 -13.63 -20.57 1.79
CA GLY A 72 -14.07 -19.29 1.27
C GLY A 72 -13.57 -18.16 2.16
N VAL A 73 -13.19 -17.05 1.55
CA VAL A 73 -12.75 -15.85 2.24
C VAL A 73 -13.46 -14.63 1.68
N ILE A 74 -13.69 -13.63 2.53
CA ILE A 74 -14.16 -12.30 2.15
C ILE A 74 -13.20 -11.30 2.80
N VAL A 75 -12.54 -10.49 1.98
CA VAL A 75 -11.60 -9.47 2.44
C VAL A 75 -12.10 -8.10 2.00
N LYS A 76 -12.17 -7.16 2.95
CA LYS A 76 -12.45 -5.74 2.68
C LYS A 76 -11.15 -4.94 2.86
N LEU A 77 -10.74 -4.22 1.82
CA LEU A 77 -9.72 -3.17 1.92
C LEU A 77 -10.42 -1.82 1.84
N SER A 78 -10.34 -1.03 2.92
CA SER A 78 -11.03 0.26 3.04
C SER A 78 -10.18 1.44 2.54
N CYS A 79 -10.84 2.48 2.02
CA CYS A 79 -10.23 3.76 1.65
C CYS A 79 -11.19 4.94 1.93
N GLU A 80 -10.69 6.17 1.83
CA GLU A 80 -11.47 7.39 2.13
C GLU A 80 -12.49 7.73 1.03
N THR A 81 -12.19 7.43 -0.24
CA THR A 81 -13.00 7.87 -1.39
C THR A 81 -13.26 6.75 -2.39
N ASP A 82 -14.34 6.87 -3.16
CA ASP A 82 -14.72 5.89 -4.18
C ASP A 82 -13.78 5.92 -5.41
N PHE A 83 -13.16 7.06 -5.70
CA PHE A 83 -12.13 7.18 -6.74
C PHE A 83 -10.94 6.25 -6.49
N VAL A 84 -10.50 6.12 -5.23
CA VAL A 84 -9.45 5.18 -4.84
C VAL A 84 -9.96 3.75 -4.93
N ALA A 85 -11.18 3.48 -4.44
CA ALA A 85 -11.78 2.15 -4.47
C ALA A 85 -11.91 1.56 -5.88
N LYS A 86 -12.08 2.42 -6.89
CA LYS A 86 -12.21 2.05 -8.31
C LYS A 86 -10.88 1.97 -9.06
N ASN A 87 -9.77 2.34 -8.43
CA ASN A 87 -8.45 2.23 -9.05
C ASN A 87 -8.05 0.75 -9.20
N GLU A 88 -7.61 0.37 -10.39
CA GLU A 88 -7.24 -1.01 -10.71
C GLU A 88 -6.12 -1.54 -9.79
N ASP A 89 -5.12 -0.73 -9.46
CA ASP A 89 -4.04 -1.12 -8.55
C ASP A 89 -4.56 -1.38 -7.13
N PHE A 90 -5.55 -0.61 -6.67
CA PHE A 90 -6.18 -0.80 -5.37
C PHE A 90 -6.98 -2.10 -5.32
N VAL A 91 -7.76 -2.38 -6.37
CA VAL A 91 -8.54 -3.63 -6.51
C VAL A 91 -7.61 -4.84 -6.62
N ASN A 92 -6.53 -4.73 -7.39
CA ASN A 92 -5.51 -5.77 -7.53
C ASN A 92 -4.80 -6.06 -6.20
N LEU A 93 -4.52 -5.03 -5.41
CA LEU A 93 -3.95 -5.22 -4.07
C LEU A 93 -4.93 -5.93 -3.13
N ALA A 94 -6.19 -5.49 -3.08
CA ALA A 94 -7.23 -6.14 -2.28
C ALA A 94 -7.42 -7.61 -2.70
N THR A 95 -7.36 -7.89 -4.00
CA THR A 95 -7.43 -9.25 -4.55
C THR A 95 -6.22 -10.08 -4.14
N SER A 96 -5.03 -9.51 -4.14
CA SER A 96 -3.80 -10.19 -3.70
C SER A 96 -3.87 -10.56 -2.20
N PHE A 97 -4.43 -9.68 -1.37
CA PHE A 97 -4.69 -10.00 0.04
C PHE A 97 -5.74 -11.10 0.21
N ALA A 98 -6.82 -11.08 -0.59
CA ALA A 98 -7.82 -12.13 -0.58
C ALA A 98 -7.25 -13.48 -1.02
N GLN A 99 -6.40 -13.51 -2.06
CA GLN A 99 -5.72 -14.74 -2.49
C GLN A 99 -4.81 -15.28 -1.39
N LEU A 100 -3.98 -14.43 -0.78
CA LEU A 100 -3.11 -14.83 0.32
C LEU A 100 -3.92 -15.37 1.52
N ALA A 101 -5.04 -14.71 1.85
CA ALA A 101 -5.95 -15.17 2.89
C ALA A 101 -6.59 -16.52 2.53
N LEU A 102 -6.95 -16.77 1.27
CA LEU A 102 -7.49 -18.06 0.84
C LEU A 102 -6.44 -19.17 0.93
N ASP A 103 -5.20 -18.87 0.56
CA ASP A 103 -4.10 -19.84 0.54
C ASP A 103 -3.69 -20.24 1.97
N LYS A 104 -3.50 -19.25 2.84
CA LYS A 104 -3.01 -19.44 4.22
C LYS A 104 -4.13 -19.66 5.24
N PHE A 105 -5.35 -19.25 4.91
CA PHE A 105 -6.56 -19.40 5.71
C PHE A 105 -6.38 -18.97 7.17
N PRO A 106 -5.97 -17.72 7.43
CA PRO A 106 -5.77 -17.21 8.78
C PRO A 106 -7.09 -17.20 9.57
N ALA A 107 -7.00 -17.41 10.89
CA ALA A 107 -8.18 -17.49 11.76
C ALA A 107 -8.91 -16.15 11.94
N ASP A 108 -8.18 -15.04 11.84
CA ASP A 108 -8.67 -13.70 12.10
C ASP A 108 -7.85 -12.63 11.34
N LEU A 109 -8.24 -11.37 11.54
CA LEU A 109 -7.57 -10.22 10.94
C LEU A 109 -6.14 -10.04 11.42
N GLU A 110 -5.86 -10.29 12.71
CA GLU A 110 -4.50 -10.12 13.26
C GLU A 110 -3.54 -11.11 12.60
N ALA A 111 -3.97 -12.36 12.44
CA ALA A 111 -3.24 -13.40 11.73
C ALA A 111 -3.03 -13.04 10.26
N LEU A 112 -4.04 -12.48 9.57
CA LEU A 112 -3.89 -11.99 8.18
C LEU A 112 -2.87 -10.85 8.08
N LEU A 113 -2.97 -9.86 8.97
CA LEU A 113 -2.10 -8.69 9.00
C LEU A 113 -0.63 -9.06 9.23
N ALA A 114 -0.38 -10.15 9.97
CA ALA A 114 0.95 -10.68 10.24
C ALA A 114 1.52 -11.58 9.12
N LEU A 115 0.73 -11.95 8.10
CA LEU A 115 1.24 -12.77 7.00
C LEU A 115 2.30 -12.02 6.19
N ASP A 116 3.26 -12.80 5.69
CA ASP A 116 4.27 -12.34 4.75
C ASP A 116 3.61 -11.97 3.41
N PHE A 117 3.91 -10.75 2.93
CA PHE A 117 3.53 -10.22 1.64
C PHE A 117 4.79 -9.76 0.87
N GLY A 118 5.69 -10.69 0.62
CA GLY A 118 6.91 -10.48 -0.17
C GLY A 118 8.11 -10.15 0.73
N SER A 119 8.40 -8.87 0.90
CA SER A 119 9.51 -8.40 1.76
C SER A 119 9.04 -7.80 3.08
N ILE A 120 7.72 -7.65 3.25
CA ILE A 120 7.06 -7.01 4.39
C ILE A 120 5.76 -7.74 4.71
N THR A 121 5.16 -7.43 5.85
CA THR A 121 3.84 -7.96 6.25
C THR A 121 2.69 -7.28 5.50
N VAL A 122 1.51 -7.91 5.51
CA VAL A 122 0.27 -7.28 5.01
C VAL A 122 0.01 -5.94 5.71
N ALA A 123 0.19 -5.86 7.04
CA ALA A 123 0.01 -4.62 7.80
C ALA A 123 0.95 -3.49 7.33
N GLU A 124 2.23 -3.82 7.11
CA GLU A 124 3.20 -2.86 6.59
C GLU A 124 2.84 -2.44 5.16
N LYS A 125 2.35 -3.37 4.33
CA LYS A 125 1.94 -3.04 2.96
C LYS A 125 0.75 -2.09 2.94
N VAL A 126 -0.26 -2.31 3.78
CA VAL A 126 -1.38 -1.38 3.95
C VAL A 126 -0.88 -0.01 4.38
N THR A 127 0.06 0.05 5.32
CA THR A 127 0.68 1.30 5.79
C THR A 127 1.40 2.05 4.68
N GLU A 128 2.13 1.35 3.81
CA GLU A 128 2.82 1.96 2.66
C GLU A 128 1.86 2.63 1.67
N GLN A 129 0.67 2.06 1.48
CA GLN A 129 -0.31 2.58 0.52
C GLN A 129 -0.97 3.89 0.94
N VAL A 130 -0.95 4.25 2.23
CA VAL A 130 -1.59 5.50 2.72
C VAL A 130 -0.94 6.76 2.11
N GLY A 131 0.30 6.65 1.62
CA GLY A 131 1.06 7.74 0.99
C GLY A 131 1.05 7.73 -0.55
N VAL A 132 0.42 6.74 -1.18
CA VAL A 132 0.37 6.58 -2.64
C VAL A 132 -0.86 7.31 -3.20
N ILE A 133 -0.69 8.02 -4.32
CA ILE A 133 -1.74 8.85 -4.97
C ILE A 133 -1.99 8.38 -6.39
#